data_AF-A0A143B8B3-F1
#
_entry.id   AF-A0A143B8B3-F1
#
_cell.length_a   1.000
_cell.length_b   1.000
_cell.length_c   1.000
_cell.angle_alpha   90.00
_cell.angle_beta   90.00
_cell.angle_gamma   90.00
#
_symmetry.space_group_name_H-M   'P 1'
#
loop_
_entity.id
_entity.type
_entity.pdbx_description
1 polymer ?
#
loop_
_entity_poly.entity_id
_entity_poly.type
_entity_poly.pdbx_seq_one_letter_code
_entity_poly.pdbx_strand_id
1 'polypeptide(L)'
;MSLLTTMIRHLGTDASKADSQASITASETSENCQSLFVTTNLEIRKFAWVRVGEIDIEQNGKVFRLLSPEYFAWLRSRMVTAQAAHKAGKLPEDAWNTLRQRFNALQELAIREFGKESLQEVLQSFSPKNYRPPALRSEPQEKPVEVPRKDWIYPGNQAWKCKQPVTSQAVAKVDAIREEAMAKGWSEARLYQNQGRFRFPCGEDYGLVCFVDGDQEIGEVTERSIEIIHGPKSGRPSTLRFYNPEVPQPWMKKVED
;
A
#
# COMPACT_ATOMS: atom_id res chain seq x y z
N MET A 1 -11.39 26.66 25.28
CA MET A 1 -11.76 25.67 26.33
C MET A 1 -11.39 24.28 25.83
N SER A 2 -10.34 23.69 26.40
CA SER A 2 -9.69 22.46 25.92
C SER A 2 -10.44 21.22 26.40
N LEU A 3 -10.55 20.19 25.54
CA LEU A 3 -11.23 18.91 25.81
C LEU A 3 -10.64 18.14 27.00
N LEU A 4 -9.44 18.52 27.46
CA LEU A 4 -8.82 17.97 28.66
C LEU A 4 -9.62 18.28 29.94
N THR A 5 -10.28 19.45 30.01
CA THR A 5 -10.92 19.92 31.24
C THR A 5 -12.27 19.26 31.50
N THR A 6 -12.99 18.83 30.46
CA THR A 6 -14.35 18.30 30.60
C THR A 6 -14.39 16.81 30.96
N MET A 7 -13.31 16.06 30.76
CA MET A 7 -13.30 14.60 31.02
C MET A 7 -12.61 14.18 32.32
N ILE A 8 -12.02 15.12 33.07
CA ILE A 8 -11.33 14.86 34.35
C ILE A 8 -12.25 15.14 35.56
N ARG A 9 -13.44 15.74 35.36
CA ARG A 9 -14.29 16.24 36.47
C ARG A 9 -15.38 15.27 36.97
N HIS A 10 -15.40 14.02 36.50
CA HIS A 10 -16.24 13.00 37.12
C HIS A 10 -15.36 11.85 37.57
N LEU A 11 -15.56 11.48 38.85
CA LEU A 11 -14.82 10.50 39.67
C LEU A 11 -13.72 11.11 40.54
N GLY A 12 -14.13 12.05 41.41
CA GLY A 12 -13.53 12.21 42.73
C GLY A 12 -14.51 11.69 43.78
N THR A 13 -13.94 11.09 44.82
CA THR A 13 -14.52 10.80 46.15
C THR A 13 -15.36 9.51 46.26
N ASP A 14 -14.73 8.41 46.68
CA ASP A 14 -14.85 7.96 48.08
C ASP A 14 -13.76 6.97 48.48
N ALA A 15 -13.39 7.07 49.76
CA ALA A 15 -12.33 6.34 50.43
C ALA A 15 -12.76 4.93 50.88
N SER A 16 -11.80 4.00 51.01
CA SER A 16 -11.47 3.32 52.29
C SER A 16 -10.58 2.08 52.09
N LYS A 17 -9.64 1.93 53.03
CA LYS A 17 -8.66 0.84 53.25
C LYS A 17 -9.28 -0.54 53.47
N ALA A 18 -8.52 -1.62 53.18
CA ALA A 18 -8.09 -2.64 54.16
C ALA A 18 -7.19 -3.72 53.53
N ASP A 19 -6.24 -4.20 54.35
CA ASP A 19 -5.18 -5.19 54.11
C ASP A 19 -5.63 -6.67 54.04
N SER A 20 -4.68 -7.50 53.62
CA SER A 20 -4.32 -8.84 54.16
C SER A 20 -4.62 -10.10 53.32
N GLN A 21 -3.51 -10.59 52.72
CA GLN A 21 -2.92 -11.94 52.77
C GLN A 21 -3.74 -13.24 52.54
N ALA A 22 -3.23 -13.97 51.53
CA ALA A 22 -2.88 -15.40 51.50
C ALA A 22 -3.99 -16.49 51.54
N SER A 23 -4.11 -17.26 50.45
CA SER A 23 -3.50 -18.59 50.34
C SER A 23 -3.95 -19.34 49.07
N ILE A 24 -3.01 -20.15 48.59
CA ILE A 24 -2.99 -20.96 47.37
C ILE A 24 -3.96 -22.14 47.47
N THR A 25 -4.76 -22.42 46.44
CA THR A 25 -4.98 -23.82 45.99
C THR A 25 -5.36 -23.84 44.51
N ALA A 26 -4.71 -24.74 43.78
CA ALA A 26 -4.85 -24.97 42.36
C ALA A 26 -6.29 -25.30 41.94
N SER A 27 -6.70 -24.72 40.81
CA SER A 27 -7.71 -25.32 39.94
C SER A 27 -7.35 -24.98 38.50
N GLU A 28 -7.11 -26.03 37.75
CA GLU A 28 -7.03 -26.06 36.30
C GLU A 28 -8.23 -25.31 35.72
N THR A 29 -8.00 -24.07 35.32
CA THR A 29 -8.85 -23.39 34.37
C THR A 29 -7.98 -23.15 33.17
N SER A 30 -8.32 -23.81 32.06
CA SER A 30 -7.89 -23.33 30.75
C SER A 30 -8.52 -21.96 30.58
N GLU A 31 -7.87 -20.94 31.11
CA GLU A 31 -8.20 -19.54 30.85
C GLU A 31 -8.01 -19.34 29.36
N ASN A 32 -9.14 -19.35 28.66
CA ASN A 32 -9.23 -19.07 27.25
C ASN A 32 -8.72 -17.62 27.08
N CYS A 33 -7.41 -17.46 26.86
CA CYS A 33 -6.72 -16.18 26.86
C CYS A 33 -7.13 -15.40 25.60
N GLN A 34 -8.26 -14.72 25.72
CA GLN A 34 -8.84 -13.92 24.65
C GLN A 34 -8.10 -12.59 24.58
N SER A 35 -7.27 -12.45 23.55
CA SER A 35 -6.58 -11.19 23.31
C SER A 35 -7.48 -10.23 22.54
N LEU A 36 -7.46 -8.95 22.95
CA LEU A 36 -8.23 -7.88 22.33
C LEU A 36 -7.50 -7.34 21.11
N PHE A 37 -8.14 -7.37 19.95
CA PHE A 37 -7.62 -6.79 18.73
C PHE A 37 -8.53 -5.68 18.20
N VAL A 38 -7.92 -4.67 17.60
CA VAL A 38 -8.58 -3.45 17.17
C VAL A 38 -8.09 -3.03 15.79
N THR A 39 -9.02 -2.68 14.92
CA THR A 39 -8.72 -2.16 13.58
C THR A 39 -8.53 -0.64 13.59
N THR A 40 -8.02 -0.07 12.50
CA THR A 40 -7.84 1.39 12.36
C THR A 40 -9.16 2.17 12.33
N ASN A 41 -10.30 1.51 12.05
CA ASN A 41 -11.64 2.10 12.11
C ASN A 41 -12.35 1.87 13.46
N LEU A 42 -11.59 1.41 14.47
CA LEU A 42 -12.01 1.18 15.85
C LEU A 42 -13.02 0.03 16.03
N GLU A 43 -13.09 -0.90 15.09
CA GLU A 43 -13.78 -2.18 15.30
C GLU A 43 -12.95 -3.06 16.24
N ILE A 44 -13.59 -3.54 17.31
CA ILE A 44 -12.99 -4.34 18.38
C ILE A 44 -13.41 -5.79 18.19
N ARG A 45 -12.45 -6.72 18.28
CA ARG A 45 -12.70 -8.15 18.21
C ARG A 45 -11.80 -8.89 19.20
N LYS A 46 -12.37 -9.91 19.84
CA LYS A 46 -11.61 -10.83 20.68
C LYS A 46 -11.23 -12.05 19.86
N PHE A 47 -9.97 -12.43 19.88
CA PHE A 47 -9.48 -13.65 19.27
C PHE A 47 -9.07 -14.63 20.36
N ALA A 48 -9.62 -15.83 20.31
CA ALA A 48 -9.12 -16.96 21.09
C ALA A 48 -8.01 -17.62 20.28
N TRP A 49 -6.89 -17.97 20.93
CA TRP A 49 -5.76 -18.71 20.31
C TRP A 49 -4.96 -17.92 19.26
N VAL A 50 -4.32 -16.84 19.70
CA VAL A 50 -3.36 -16.09 18.88
C VAL A 50 -1.98 -16.74 19.00
N ARG A 51 -1.25 -16.91 17.89
CA ARG A 51 0.12 -17.47 17.99
C ARG A 51 1.01 -16.48 18.74
N VAL A 52 1.95 -17.01 19.53
CA VAL A 52 2.92 -16.15 20.24
C VAL A 52 3.67 -15.27 19.24
N GLY A 53 3.62 -13.95 19.44
CA GLY A 53 4.24 -12.96 18.56
C GLY A 53 3.36 -12.43 17.42
N GLU A 54 2.14 -12.96 17.21
CA GLU A 54 1.18 -12.38 16.27
C GLU A 54 0.54 -11.12 16.85
N ILE A 55 1.00 -9.97 16.37
CA ILE A 55 0.45 -8.65 16.73
C ILE A 55 -0.56 -8.12 15.71
N ASP A 56 -0.59 -8.67 14.49
CA ASP A 56 -1.53 -8.30 13.42
C ASP A 56 -2.19 -9.56 12.85
N ILE A 57 -3.53 -9.55 12.79
CA ILE A 57 -4.37 -10.60 12.23
C ILE A 57 -5.20 -10.01 11.08
N GLU A 58 -5.20 -10.70 9.94
CA GLU A 58 -6.00 -10.31 8.80
C GLU A 58 -7.29 -11.13 8.75
N GLN A 59 -8.43 -10.44 8.67
CA GLN A 59 -9.71 -11.10 8.55
C GLN A 59 -10.67 -10.24 7.73
N ASN A 60 -11.25 -10.82 6.67
CA ASN A 60 -12.21 -10.14 5.78
C ASN A 60 -11.66 -8.83 5.18
N GLY A 61 -10.39 -8.80 4.78
CA GLY A 61 -9.74 -7.61 4.21
C GLY A 61 -9.50 -6.47 5.21
N LYS A 62 -9.63 -6.74 6.52
CA LYS A 62 -9.30 -5.80 7.59
C LYS A 62 -8.12 -6.33 8.40
N VAL A 63 -7.25 -5.43 8.83
CA VAL A 63 -6.19 -5.76 9.79
C VAL A 63 -6.63 -5.39 11.19
N PHE A 64 -6.69 -6.42 12.01
CA PHE A 64 -6.88 -6.35 13.44
C PHE A 64 -5.50 -6.34 14.09
N ARG A 65 -5.17 -5.33 14.89
CA ARG A 65 -3.93 -5.29 15.65
C ARG A 65 -4.19 -5.54 17.13
N LEU A 66 -3.34 -6.33 17.77
CA LEU A 66 -3.36 -6.56 19.21
C LEU A 66 -3.35 -5.22 19.94
N LEU A 67 -4.32 -5.02 20.82
CA LEU A 67 -4.41 -3.82 21.61
C LEU A 67 -3.22 -3.77 22.56
N SER A 68 -2.43 -2.71 22.44
CA SER A 68 -1.31 -2.40 23.32
C SER A 68 -1.37 -0.92 23.72
N PRO A 69 -0.70 -0.51 24.81
CA PRO A 69 -0.61 0.91 25.19
C PRO A 69 -0.11 1.81 24.06
N GLU A 70 0.91 1.36 23.31
CA GLU A 70 1.46 2.11 22.18
C GLU A 70 0.46 2.22 21.01
N TYR A 71 -0.23 1.12 20.70
CA TYR A 71 -1.23 1.15 19.63
C TYR A 71 -2.42 2.05 20.01
N PHE A 72 -2.86 2.00 21.26
CA PHE A 72 -3.86 2.91 21.79
C PHE A 72 -3.42 4.38 21.68
N ALA A 73 -2.16 4.69 22.01
CA ALA A 73 -1.60 6.03 21.86
C ALA A 73 -1.63 6.51 20.41
N TRP A 74 -1.31 5.62 19.47
CA TRP A 74 -1.44 5.91 18.04
C TRP A 74 -2.88 6.16 17.60
N LEU A 75 -3.84 5.32 18.02
CA LEU A 75 -5.27 5.50 17.72
C LEU A 75 -5.79 6.84 18.28
N ARG A 76 -5.34 7.24 19.49
CA ARG A 76 -5.67 8.55 20.07
C ARG A 76 -5.14 9.70 19.20
N SER A 77 -3.91 9.61 18.68
CA SER A 77 -3.38 10.61 17.73
C SER A 77 -4.23 10.73 16.47
N ARG A 78 -4.74 9.61 15.94
CA ARG A 78 -5.66 9.61 14.79
C ARG A 78 -7.00 10.26 15.15
N MET A 79 -7.55 9.99 16.34
CA MET A 79 -8.78 10.65 16.81
C MET A 79 -8.63 12.17 16.93
N VAL A 80 -7.50 12.68 17.40
CA VAL A 80 -7.22 14.13 17.44
C VAL A 80 -7.21 14.72 16.03
N THR A 81 -6.64 13.99 15.06
CA THR A 81 -6.63 14.40 13.65
C THR A 81 -8.05 14.41 13.06
N ALA A 82 -8.83 13.37 13.32
CA ALA A 82 -10.23 13.26 12.89
C ALA A 82 -11.10 14.39 13.49
N GLN A 83 -10.87 14.74 14.75
CA GLN A 83 -11.55 15.85 15.40
C GLN A 83 -11.24 17.20 14.73
N ALA A 84 -9.97 17.42 14.39
CA ALA A 84 -9.57 18.62 13.66
C ALA A 84 -10.22 18.68 12.26
N ALA A 85 -10.31 17.54 11.57
CA ALA A 85 -10.99 17.43 10.29
C ALA A 85 -12.50 17.71 10.40
N HIS A 86 -13.18 17.21 11.44
CA HIS A 86 -14.59 17.52 11.73
C HIS A 86 -14.79 19.01 11.99
N LYS A 87 -13.96 19.63 12.84
CA LYS A 87 -14.02 21.08 13.09
C LYS A 87 -13.78 21.92 11.83
N ALA A 88 -13.01 21.40 10.87
CA ALA A 88 -12.76 22.03 9.59
C ALA A 88 -13.84 21.71 8.52
N GLY A 89 -14.91 20.98 8.88
CA GLY A 89 -15.98 20.59 7.96
C GLY A 89 -15.62 19.51 6.95
N LYS A 90 -14.46 18.86 7.09
CA LYS A 90 -13.97 17.80 6.19
C LYS A 90 -14.46 16.40 6.56
N LEU A 91 -15.04 16.26 7.75
CA LEU A 91 -15.61 15.00 8.24
C LEU A 91 -17.08 15.26 8.63
N PRO A 92 -18.04 14.53 8.05
CA PRO A 92 -19.45 14.61 8.43
C PRO A 92 -19.68 14.31 9.92
N GLU A 93 -20.72 14.92 10.50
CA GLU A 93 -21.03 14.81 11.93
C GLU A 93 -21.43 13.38 12.35
N ASP A 94 -22.19 12.67 11.50
CA ASP A 94 -22.57 11.27 11.68
C ASP A 94 -21.34 10.34 11.72
N ALA A 95 -20.40 10.55 10.79
CA ALA A 95 -19.13 9.81 10.75
C ALA A 95 -18.27 10.09 11.99
N TRP A 96 -18.20 11.35 12.43
CA TRP A 96 -17.49 11.74 13.65
C TRP A 96 -18.12 11.13 14.91
N ASN A 97 -19.44 11.16 15.04
CA ASN A 97 -20.15 10.59 16.18
C ASN A 97 -19.94 9.08 16.28
N THR A 98 -19.98 8.37 15.15
CA THR A 98 -19.67 6.94 15.09
C THR A 98 -18.25 6.63 15.57
N LEU A 99 -17.25 7.39 15.09
CA LEU A 99 -15.86 7.23 15.53
C LEU A 99 -15.70 7.51 17.02
N ARG A 100 -16.33 8.58 17.53
CA ARG A 100 -16.28 8.96 18.95
C ARG A 100 -16.88 7.87 19.84
N GLN A 101 -18.03 7.32 19.48
CA GLN A 101 -18.68 6.24 20.24
C GLN A 101 -17.78 5.00 20.31
N ARG A 102 -17.21 4.57 19.18
CA ARG A 102 -16.29 3.42 19.13
C ARG A 102 -15.02 3.67 19.94
N PHE A 103 -14.46 4.88 19.86
CA PHE A 103 -13.27 5.23 20.63
C PHE A 103 -13.51 5.24 22.14
N ASN A 104 -14.67 5.73 22.59
CA ASN A 104 -15.00 5.71 24.02
C ASN A 104 -15.09 4.29 24.56
N ALA A 105 -15.76 3.38 23.83
CA ALA A 105 -15.81 1.97 24.20
C ALA A 105 -14.41 1.33 24.24
N LEU A 106 -13.56 1.65 23.26
CA LEU A 106 -12.17 1.22 23.25
C LEU A 106 -11.37 1.76 24.44
N GLN A 107 -11.58 3.02 24.80
CA GLN A 107 -10.87 3.67 25.91
C GLN A 107 -11.22 3.03 27.25
N GLU A 108 -12.50 2.69 27.49
CA GLU A 108 -12.93 1.98 28.68
C GLU A 108 -12.25 0.61 28.79
N LEU A 109 -12.19 -0.14 27.68
CA LEU A 109 -11.48 -1.41 27.63
C LEU A 109 -9.98 -1.24 27.87
N ALA A 110 -9.33 -0.28 27.22
CA ALA A 110 -7.90 -0.03 27.42
C ALA A 110 -7.57 0.34 28.87
N ILE A 111 -8.40 1.15 29.52
CA ILE A 111 -8.22 1.51 30.94
C ILE A 111 -8.38 0.27 31.83
N ARG A 112 -9.34 -0.61 31.52
CA ARG A 112 -9.57 -1.85 32.28
C ARG A 112 -8.39 -2.82 32.15
N GLU A 113 -7.79 -2.93 30.96
CA GLU A 113 -6.72 -3.89 30.68
C GLU A 113 -5.33 -3.40 31.13
N PHE A 114 -5.00 -2.12 30.89
CA PHE A 114 -3.64 -1.59 31.12
C PHE A 114 -3.53 -0.63 32.31
N GLY A 115 -4.67 -0.19 32.84
CA GLY A 115 -4.71 0.87 33.86
C GLY A 115 -4.53 2.27 33.27
N LYS A 116 -5.13 3.25 33.94
CA LYS A 116 -5.11 4.65 33.49
C LYS A 116 -3.71 5.27 33.50
N GLU A 117 -2.92 4.95 34.53
CA GLU A 117 -1.60 5.55 34.75
C GLU A 117 -0.59 5.12 33.68
N SER A 118 -0.52 3.82 33.39
CA SER A 118 0.34 3.26 32.33
C SER A 118 0.02 3.86 30.96
N LEU A 119 -1.27 3.97 30.60
CA LEU A 119 -1.68 4.61 29.35
C LEU A 119 -1.27 6.08 29.31
N GLN A 120 -1.37 6.80 30.42
CA GLN A 120 -1.00 8.21 30.49
C GLN A 120 0.51 8.41 30.31
N GLU A 121 1.33 7.56 30.92
CA GLU A 121 2.79 7.58 30.78
C GLU A 121 3.21 7.35 29.32
N VAL A 122 2.64 6.32 28.67
CA VAL A 122 2.91 6.05 27.25
C VAL A 122 2.47 7.23 26.39
N LEU A 123 1.29 7.82 26.65
CA LEU A 123 0.83 8.97 25.89
C LEU A 123 1.74 10.20 25.98
N GLN A 124 2.51 10.35 27.06
CA GLN A 124 3.45 11.47 27.23
C GLN A 124 4.76 11.26 26.48
N SER A 125 5.26 10.03 26.41
CA SER A 125 6.54 9.69 25.77
C SER A 125 6.40 9.27 24.30
N PHE A 126 5.19 8.89 23.88
CA PHE A 126 4.94 8.32 22.56
C PHE A 126 5.02 9.34 21.43
N SER A 127 5.74 8.99 20.36
CA SER A 127 5.81 9.76 19.11
C SER A 127 5.03 9.04 18.00
N PRO A 128 3.86 9.56 17.58
CA PRO A 128 3.05 8.92 16.53
C PRO A 128 3.73 8.80 15.16
N LYS A 129 4.75 9.62 14.88
CA LYS A 129 5.48 9.61 13.61
C LYS A 129 6.38 8.38 13.45
N ASN A 130 6.85 7.82 14.56
CA ASN A 130 7.77 6.69 14.57
C ASN A 130 7.01 5.35 14.69
N TYR A 131 5.69 5.39 14.85
CA TYR A 131 4.88 4.20 15.00
C TYR A 131 4.52 3.60 13.65
N ARG A 132 4.80 2.29 13.50
CA ARG A 132 4.40 1.53 12.31
C ARG A 132 2.92 1.17 12.42
N PRO A 133 2.01 1.68 11.57
CA PRO A 133 0.59 1.36 11.65
C PRO A 133 0.30 -0.11 11.25
N PRO A 134 -0.89 -0.65 11.60
CA PRO A 134 -1.39 -1.88 11.01
C PRO A 134 -1.59 -1.62 9.51
N ALA A 135 -0.82 -2.33 8.70
CA ALA A 135 -0.98 -2.34 7.26
C ALA A 135 -1.45 -3.73 6.89
N LEU A 136 -2.37 -3.82 5.93
CA LEU A 136 -2.55 -5.10 5.23
C LEU A 136 -1.15 -5.52 4.80
N ARG A 137 -0.78 -6.74 5.14
CA ARG A 137 0.16 -7.48 4.33
C ARG A 137 -0.44 -7.35 2.94
N SER A 138 0.13 -6.43 2.17
CA SER A 138 0.29 -6.71 0.77
C SER A 138 0.81 -8.14 0.81
N GLU A 139 0.06 -9.09 0.22
CA GLU A 139 0.73 -10.29 -0.24
C GLU A 139 2.06 -9.81 -0.80
N PRO A 140 3.19 -10.46 -0.49
CA PRO A 140 4.40 -10.17 -1.20
C PRO A 140 3.99 -10.22 -2.66
N GLN A 141 3.79 -9.04 -3.25
CA GLN A 141 3.98 -8.91 -4.64
C GLN A 141 5.46 -9.21 -4.67
N GLU A 142 5.77 -10.49 -4.88
CA GLU A 142 6.78 -10.87 -5.83
C GLU A 142 6.43 -10.12 -7.11
N LYS A 143 6.62 -8.79 -7.07
CA LYS A 143 7.31 -8.12 -8.14
C LYS A 143 8.62 -8.88 -8.12
N PRO A 144 8.94 -9.66 -9.17
CA PRO A 144 10.33 -9.94 -9.39
C PRO A 144 11.00 -8.58 -9.27
N VAL A 145 11.95 -8.44 -8.33
CA VAL A 145 12.73 -7.21 -8.24
C VAL A 145 13.57 -7.24 -9.51
N GLU A 146 12.96 -6.82 -10.63
CA GLU A 146 13.61 -6.74 -11.92
C GLU A 146 14.63 -5.63 -11.78
N VAL A 147 15.86 -6.01 -11.50
CA VAL A 147 16.97 -5.08 -11.39
C VAL A 147 17.07 -4.39 -12.75
N PRO A 148 16.84 -3.07 -12.83
CA PRO A 148 17.04 -2.34 -14.08
C PRO A 148 18.47 -2.58 -14.55
N ARG A 149 18.68 -2.87 -15.84
CA ARG A 149 20.04 -2.94 -16.36
C ARG A 149 20.65 -1.55 -16.20
N LYS A 150 21.67 -1.45 -15.34
CA LYS A 150 22.24 -0.16 -14.90
C LYS A 150 22.77 0.68 -16.08
N ASP A 151 23.05 0.05 -17.22
CA ASP A 151 23.73 0.66 -18.36
C ASP A 151 23.11 0.34 -19.74
N TRP A 152 21.81 0.02 -19.83
CA TRP A 152 21.17 -0.16 -21.14
C TRP A 152 21.00 1.19 -21.85
N ILE A 153 21.77 1.40 -22.93
CA ILE A 153 21.73 2.59 -23.78
C ILE A 153 21.71 2.12 -25.24
N TYR A 154 20.60 2.35 -25.93
CA TYR A 154 20.46 2.06 -27.36
C TYR A 154 19.70 3.20 -28.07
N PRO A 155 20.13 3.61 -29.28
CA PRO A 155 21.39 3.22 -29.92
C PRO A 155 22.59 3.92 -29.24
N GLY A 156 23.73 3.24 -29.14
CA GLY A 156 24.90 3.71 -28.37
C GLY A 156 25.58 4.98 -28.91
N ASN A 157 25.27 5.36 -30.16
CA ASN A 157 25.78 6.55 -30.84
C ASN A 157 24.94 7.81 -30.59
N GLN A 158 23.77 7.69 -29.98
CA GLN A 158 22.90 8.82 -29.63
C GLN A 158 22.81 8.91 -28.10
N ALA A 159 23.04 10.12 -27.60
CA ALA A 159 23.01 10.41 -26.17
C ALA A 159 21.96 11.49 -25.90
N TRP A 160 20.68 11.13 -26.03
CA TRP A 160 19.60 12.05 -25.74
C TRP A 160 19.40 12.21 -24.23
N LYS A 161 18.84 13.38 -23.85
CA LYS A 161 18.71 13.78 -22.44
C LYS A 161 17.71 12.90 -21.68
N CYS A 162 16.67 12.43 -22.35
CA CYS A 162 15.63 11.63 -21.72
C CYS A 162 15.89 10.13 -21.96
N LYS A 163 16.15 9.40 -20.89
CA LYS A 163 16.42 7.96 -20.92
C LYS A 163 15.35 7.21 -20.12
N GLN A 164 14.89 6.10 -20.66
CA GLN A 164 13.98 5.19 -19.98
C GLN A 164 14.77 3.97 -19.50
N PRO A 165 14.73 3.62 -18.20
CA PRO A 165 15.34 2.39 -17.72
C PRO A 165 14.64 1.18 -18.34
N VAL A 166 15.43 0.18 -18.71
CA VAL A 166 14.96 -1.05 -19.34
C VAL A 166 15.41 -2.24 -18.50
N THR A 167 14.53 -3.23 -18.30
CA THR A 167 14.84 -4.44 -17.55
C THR A 167 15.41 -5.52 -18.48
N SER A 168 16.19 -6.45 -17.95
CA SER A 168 16.72 -7.59 -18.74
C SER A 168 15.60 -8.43 -19.37
N GLN A 169 14.46 -8.52 -18.71
CA GLN A 169 13.32 -9.28 -19.18
C GLN A 169 12.64 -8.59 -20.37
N ALA A 170 12.48 -7.27 -20.34
CA ALA A 170 11.98 -6.51 -21.49
C ALA A 170 12.87 -6.71 -22.73
N VAL A 171 14.21 -6.68 -22.55
CA VAL A 171 15.15 -6.97 -23.64
C VAL A 171 14.96 -8.40 -24.17
N ALA A 172 14.89 -9.40 -23.28
CA ALA A 172 14.72 -10.79 -23.70
C ALA A 172 13.40 -11.04 -24.47
N LYS A 173 12.30 -10.35 -24.09
CA LYS A 173 11.03 -10.40 -24.83
C LYS A 173 11.20 -9.84 -26.24
N VAL A 174 11.87 -8.70 -26.39
CA VAL A 174 12.12 -8.10 -27.70
C VAL A 174 13.10 -8.93 -28.53
N ASP A 175 14.14 -9.49 -27.91
CA ASP A 175 15.09 -10.41 -28.56
C ASP A 175 14.37 -11.63 -29.16
N ALA A 176 13.36 -12.17 -28.47
CA ALA A 176 12.60 -13.32 -28.94
C ALA A 176 11.82 -13.04 -30.25
N ILE A 177 11.39 -11.79 -30.46
CA ILE A 177 10.64 -11.39 -31.67
C ILE A 177 11.48 -10.60 -32.68
N ARG A 178 12.76 -10.36 -32.40
CA ARG A 178 13.63 -9.47 -33.18
C ARG A 178 13.69 -9.87 -34.65
N GLU A 179 14.04 -11.12 -34.91
CA GLU A 179 14.21 -11.63 -36.28
C GLU A 179 12.87 -11.61 -37.05
N GLU A 180 11.77 -11.94 -36.37
CA GLU A 180 10.43 -11.89 -36.96
C GLU A 180 10.00 -10.45 -37.30
N ALA A 181 10.20 -9.52 -36.37
CA ALA A 181 9.86 -8.12 -36.57
C ALA A 181 10.72 -7.49 -37.68
N MET A 182 12.02 -7.78 -37.72
CA MET A 182 12.90 -7.32 -38.78
C MET A 182 12.51 -7.87 -40.16
N ALA A 183 12.11 -9.16 -40.24
CA ALA A 183 11.59 -9.73 -41.48
C ALA A 183 10.30 -9.03 -41.96
N LYS A 184 9.53 -8.43 -41.05
CA LYS A 184 8.32 -7.65 -41.31
C LYS A 184 8.57 -6.15 -41.47
N GLY A 185 9.84 -5.73 -41.61
CA GLY A 185 10.22 -4.35 -41.91
C GLY A 185 10.37 -3.42 -40.71
N TRP A 186 10.48 -3.95 -39.49
CA TRP A 186 10.81 -3.14 -38.31
C TRP A 186 12.30 -2.81 -38.25
N SER A 187 12.64 -1.55 -37.96
CA SER A 187 14.02 -1.16 -37.69
C SER A 187 14.46 -1.51 -36.26
N GLU A 188 15.74 -1.79 -36.06
CA GLU A 188 16.28 -2.16 -34.75
C GLU A 188 16.10 -1.03 -33.70
N ALA A 189 16.15 0.23 -34.14
CA ALA A 189 15.83 1.39 -33.31
C ALA A 189 14.39 1.34 -32.77
N ARG A 190 13.42 0.93 -33.59
CA ARG A 190 12.02 0.81 -33.16
C ARG A 190 11.80 -0.29 -32.13
N LEU A 191 12.69 -1.27 -32.08
CA LEU A 191 12.63 -2.35 -31.10
C LEU A 191 13.33 -1.96 -29.80
N TYR A 192 14.54 -1.41 -29.87
CA TYR A 192 15.43 -1.30 -28.70
C TYR A 192 15.71 0.11 -28.18
N GLN A 193 15.33 1.16 -28.90
CA GLN A 193 15.69 2.52 -28.50
C GLN A 193 15.06 2.91 -27.17
N ASN A 194 15.90 3.28 -26.20
CA ASN A 194 15.44 3.65 -24.86
C ASN A 194 15.66 5.12 -24.52
N GLN A 195 15.95 5.93 -25.54
CA GLN A 195 16.21 7.35 -25.38
C GLN A 195 15.29 8.16 -26.28
N GLY A 196 14.87 9.33 -25.79
CA GLY A 196 13.94 10.24 -26.46
C GLY A 196 14.42 11.69 -26.43
N ARG A 197 13.96 12.49 -27.41
CA ARG A 197 14.07 13.96 -27.36
C ARG A 197 13.20 14.53 -26.24
N PHE A 198 12.06 13.89 -25.99
CA PHE A 198 11.11 14.21 -24.93
C PHE A 198 11.08 13.12 -23.86
N ARG A 199 10.50 13.44 -22.70
CA ARG A 199 10.37 12.49 -21.58
C ARG A 199 9.37 11.39 -21.94
N PHE A 200 9.76 10.12 -21.74
CA PHE A 200 8.86 8.98 -21.85
C PHE A 200 7.53 9.19 -21.10
N PRO A 201 6.37 8.80 -21.67
CA PRO A 201 6.16 8.15 -22.97
C PRO A 201 5.94 9.13 -24.15
N CYS A 202 6.39 10.38 -24.03
CA CYS A 202 6.18 11.38 -25.08
C CYS A 202 7.20 11.25 -26.21
N GLY A 203 6.73 11.45 -27.45
CA GLY A 203 7.55 11.38 -28.66
C GLY A 203 7.56 9.98 -29.29
N GLU A 204 7.91 9.92 -30.57
CA GLU A 204 8.00 8.67 -31.35
C GLU A 204 9.39 8.05 -31.27
N ASP A 205 10.18 8.41 -30.27
CA ASP A 205 11.58 8.06 -30.20
C ASP A 205 11.82 6.73 -29.47
N TYR A 206 10.89 6.35 -28.59
CA TYR A 206 11.03 5.17 -27.75
C TYR A 206 10.60 3.91 -28.49
N GLY A 207 11.46 2.89 -28.43
CA GLY A 207 11.22 1.58 -28.99
C GLY A 207 10.36 0.69 -28.10
N LEU A 208 9.93 -0.44 -28.67
CA LEU A 208 9.07 -1.43 -28.01
C LEU A 208 9.57 -1.86 -26.63
N VAL A 209 10.90 -1.97 -26.46
CA VAL A 209 11.53 -2.40 -25.21
C VAL A 209 11.16 -1.54 -23.99
N CYS A 210 10.75 -0.28 -24.21
CA CYS A 210 10.30 0.61 -23.14
C CYS A 210 8.86 0.35 -22.68
N PHE A 211 8.11 -0.49 -23.38
CA PHE A 211 6.68 -0.73 -23.20
C PHE A 211 6.33 -2.19 -22.89
N VAL A 212 7.31 -3.06 -22.63
CA VAL A 212 7.11 -4.51 -22.40
C VAL A 212 7.70 -5.00 -21.07
N ASP A 213 7.62 -4.15 -20.03
CA ASP A 213 8.13 -4.45 -18.69
C ASP A 213 7.17 -5.31 -17.85
N GLY A 214 7.68 -5.93 -16.80
CA GLY A 214 6.86 -6.68 -15.84
C GLY A 214 6.04 -7.81 -16.46
N ASP A 215 4.73 -7.78 -16.21
CA ASP A 215 3.75 -8.79 -16.63
C ASP A 215 3.15 -8.57 -18.02
N GLN A 216 3.69 -7.63 -18.81
CA GLN A 216 3.28 -7.42 -20.19
C GLN A 216 3.88 -8.49 -21.11
N GLU A 217 3.11 -9.01 -22.05
CA GLU A 217 3.56 -9.97 -23.05
C GLU A 217 3.46 -9.39 -24.46
N ILE A 218 4.31 -9.88 -25.36
CA ILE A 218 4.25 -9.53 -26.77
C ILE A 218 3.27 -10.50 -27.44
N GLY A 219 2.23 -9.96 -28.06
CA GLY A 219 1.24 -10.69 -28.82
C GLY A 219 1.61 -10.80 -30.30
N GLU A 220 0.65 -10.53 -31.18
CA GLU A 220 0.88 -10.59 -32.62
C GLU A 220 1.89 -9.53 -33.10
N VAL A 221 2.86 -9.96 -33.89
CA VAL A 221 3.82 -9.11 -34.58
C VAL A 221 3.38 -8.97 -36.03
N THR A 222 3.09 -7.75 -36.49
CA THR A 222 2.75 -7.47 -37.89
C THR A 222 3.67 -6.38 -38.43
N GLU A 223 3.69 -6.15 -39.76
CA GLU A 223 4.45 -5.03 -40.33
C GLU A 223 3.99 -3.66 -39.80
N ARG A 224 2.71 -3.55 -39.38
CA ARG A 224 2.06 -2.29 -38.98
C ARG A 224 2.04 -2.07 -37.47
N SER A 225 1.97 -3.13 -36.68
CA SER A 225 1.90 -3.05 -35.23
C SER A 225 2.38 -4.31 -34.53
N ILE A 226 2.89 -4.14 -33.32
CA ILE A 226 3.18 -5.21 -32.37
C ILE A 226 2.19 -5.09 -31.20
N GLU A 227 1.52 -6.17 -30.86
CA GLU A 227 0.59 -6.18 -29.73
C GLU A 227 1.32 -6.33 -28.39
N ILE A 228 0.87 -5.56 -27.40
CA ILE A 228 1.33 -5.59 -26.02
C ILE A 228 0.14 -5.99 -25.15
N ILE A 229 0.19 -7.21 -24.63
CA ILE A 229 -0.85 -7.82 -23.81
C ILE A 229 -0.55 -7.50 -22.35
N HIS A 230 -1.44 -6.78 -21.67
CA HIS A 230 -1.31 -6.52 -20.23
C HIS A 230 -1.80 -7.73 -19.44
N GLY A 231 -0.97 -8.23 -18.53
CA GLY A 231 -1.25 -9.40 -17.71
C GLY A 231 -2.49 -9.24 -16.81
N PRO A 232 -3.00 -10.36 -16.24
CA PRO A 232 -4.22 -10.40 -15.42
C PRO A 232 -4.12 -9.58 -14.13
N LYS A 233 -2.92 -9.16 -13.72
CA LYS A 233 -2.71 -8.31 -12.54
C LYS A 233 -3.27 -6.89 -12.72
N SER A 234 -3.54 -6.47 -13.96
CA SER A 234 -4.17 -5.17 -14.29
C SER A 234 -5.70 -5.14 -14.12
N GLY A 235 -6.32 -6.24 -13.66
CA GLY A 235 -7.76 -6.32 -13.34
C GLY A 235 -8.68 -6.47 -14.55
N ARG A 236 -8.23 -6.08 -15.75
CA ARG A 236 -8.87 -6.40 -17.04
C ARG A 236 -7.78 -6.67 -18.08
N PRO A 237 -7.78 -7.82 -18.78
CA PRO A 237 -6.85 -8.04 -19.88
C PRO A 237 -7.09 -6.96 -20.93
N SER A 238 -6.05 -6.18 -21.25
CA SER A 238 -6.11 -5.13 -22.27
C SER A 238 -4.94 -5.27 -23.22
N THR A 239 -5.23 -5.18 -24.51
CA THR A 239 -4.24 -5.27 -25.57
C THR A 239 -3.98 -3.87 -26.11
N LEU A 240 -2.73 -3.42 -26.03
CA LEU A 240 -2.25 -2.19 -26.65
C LEU A 240 -1.54 -2.55 -27.96
N ARG A 241 -1.55 -1.64 -28.94
CA ARG A 241 -0.82 -1.80 -30.20
C ARG A 241 0.29 -0.76 -30.28
N PHE A 242 1.53 -1.23 -30.37
CA PHE A 242 2.68 -0.41 -30.69
C PHE A 242 2.80 -0.32 -32.21
N TYR A 243 2.52 0.85 -32.78
CA TYR A 243 2.45 1.02 -34.24
C TYR A 243 3.80 1.34 -34.87
N ASN A 244 4.02 0.82 -36.07
CA ASN A 244 5.19 1.13 -36.88
C ASN A 244 4.95 2.42 -37.69
N PRO A 245 5.61 3.55 -37.39
CA PRO A 245 5.44 4.79 -38.15
C PRO A 245 6.13 4.74 -39.52
N GLU A 246 7.01 3.78 -39.77
CA GLU A 246 7.76 3.64 -41.02
C GLU A 246 6.91 3.01 -42.14
N VAL A 247 5.73 2.48 -41.79
CA VAL A 247 4.79 1.83 -42.72
C VAL A 247 3.48 2.61 -42.79
N PRO A 248 2.85 2.74 -43.98
CA PRO A 248 1.54 3.39 -44.11
C PRO A 248 0.48 2.74 -43.21
N GLN A 249 -0.10 3.57 -42.34
CA GLN A 249 -1.17 3.17 -41.44
C GLN A 249 -2.53 3.44 -42.09
N PRO A 250 -3.56 2.59 -41.83
CA PRO A 250 -4.86 2.70 -42.50
C PRO A 250 -5.62 4.00 -42.18
N TRP A 251 -5.28 4.72 -41.10
CA TRP A 251 -5.86 6.02 -40.75
C TRP A 251 -5.05 7.23 -41.24
N MET A 252 -3.84 7.03 -41.79
CA MET A 252 -3.01 8.11 -42.33
C MET A 252 -3.39 8.34 -43.80
N LYS A 253 -4.17 9.38 -44.08
CA LYS A 253 -4.38 9.86 -45.45
C LYS A 253 -3.09 10.55 -45.90
N LYS A 254 -2.49 10.09 -47.00
CA LYS A 254 -1.43 10.86 -47.66
C LYS A 254 -2.03 12.20 -48.09
N VAL A 255 -1.50 13.30 -47.56
CA VAL A 255 -1.62 14.59 -48.25
C VAL A 255 -0.57 14.50 -49.36
N GLU A 256 -1.01 14.37 -50.61
CA GLU A 256 -0.14 14.52 -51.76
C GLU A 256 0.24 16.00 -51.87
N ASP A 257 1.54 16.29 -51.87
CA ASP A 257 2.10 17.58 -52.30
C ASP A 257 2.11 17.67 -53.83
#